data_AF-A0A1V2C9U3-F1
#
_entry.id   AF-A0A1V2C9U3-F1
#
_cell.length_a   1.000
_cell.length_b   1.000
_cell.length_c   1.000
_cell.angle_alpha   90.00
_cell.angle_beta   90.00
_cell.angle_gamma   90.00
#
_symmetry.space_group_name_H-M   'P 1'
#
loop_
_entity.id
_entity.type
_entity.pdbx_description
1 polymer ?
#
loop_
_entity_poly.entity_id
_entity_poly.type
_entity_poly.pdbx_seq_one_letter_code
_entity_poly.pdbx_strand_id
1 'polypeptide(L)'
;MKSFKILLTLLLVLVFFSFTLKQDVKPTVFIVGDSTVKNGKGDGSGGLWGWGDYIGQFLDTTKVTIENHALGGTSSRTFQDKGLWNVVLNKLKKGDYVLIQFGHNDDGPIDDSLRARGTIKGIGNETQEIDNILTKKHETVHSYGWYIDKIIREAKSKGAIAIVCSPIPRNDWKEGKVPRNDQSYGLWSRQIAEKEKVTFIDLNNKMVLEMEKLGEEKVTGTYFYKKDHTHTSAKGAVLSASVIINQLRESKNSLKNYILKDPKIVFPARKKVYLIGDSTMANNNDANAVGWGVAFPAYCDTTRIEVINKARGGRSTRTFDHEGLWDEVKNQLQAGDFILIQFGHNDAGAIDKEKFRGSLKGTGEETQEVTLSDGSKEIVHTFGWYMTKFIREAKEKGAIPIVLSQTPRNEWPNEKIERRNDTYGKWSKEIADKEKVFYIDLNEIVALKYEALGKEKVKAFFPKDHTHTGLEGAKLNALTVAESINKLKNCGLSCEM
;
A
#
# COMPACT_ATOMS: atom_id res chain seq x y z
N MET A 1 34.04 54.16 49.88
CA MET A 1 33.92 52.68 49.81
C MET A 1 32.49 52.15 49.75
N LYS A 2 31.50 52.72 50.47
CA LYS A 2 30.09 52.25 50.42
C LYS A 2 29.41 52.47 49.05
N SER A 3 29.66 53.61 48.41
CA SER A 3 29.11 53.97 47.09
C SER A 3 29.64 53.10 45.94
N PHE A 4 30.90 52.64 46.01
CA PHE A 4 31.50 51.74 45.02
C PHE A 4 30.91 50.32 45.10
N LYS A 5 30.57 49.84 46.31
CA LYS A 5 29.88 48.55 46.49
C LYS A 5 28.46 48.57 45.93
N ILE A 6 27.72 49.68 46.09
CA ILE A 6 26.35 49.82 45.57
C ILE A 6 26.36 49.81 44.03
N LEU A 7 27.31 50.53 43.41
CA LEU A 7 27.46 50.56 41.95
C LEU A 7 27.84 49.18 41.38
N LEU A 8 28.75 48.46 42.03
CA LEU A 8 29.15 47.11 41.63
C LEU A 8 27.99 46.10 41.76
N THR A 9 27.15 46.25 42.79
CA THR A 9 25.97 45.39 43.01
C THR A 9 24.89 45.65 41.95
N LEU A 10 24.64 46.91 41.60
CA LEU A 10 23.73 47.30 40.50
C LEU A 10 24.22 46.81 39.13
N LEU A 11 25.52 46.85 38.88
CA LEU A 11 26.12 46.33 37.64
C LEU A 11 25.98 44.81 37.54
N LEU A 12 26.16 44.07 38.64
CA LEU A 12 25.95 42.62 38.71
C LEU A 12 24.47 42.25 38.48
N VAL A 13 23.52 43.00 39.04
CA VAL A 13 22.08 42.79 38.79
C VAL A 13 21.72 43.05 37.33
N LEU A 14 22.31 44.07 36.69
CA LEU A 14 22.14 44.34 35.25
C LEU A 14 22.72 43.23 34.35
N VAL A 15 23.85 42.63 34.73
CA VAL A 15 24.43 41.48 34.01
C VAL A 15 23.58 40.21 34.19
N PHE A 16 22.97 39.99 35.35
CA PHE A 16 22.06 38.85 35.59
C PHE A 16 20.69 39.01 34.89
N PHE A 17 20.17 40.24 34.72
CA PHE A 17 18.93 40.49 33.95
C PHE A 17 19.13 40.48 32.42
N SER A 18 20.38 40.53 31.95
CA SER A 18 20.69 40.51 30.50
C SER A 18 20.78 39.10 29.91
N PHE A 19 20.74 38.06 30.74
CA PHE A 19 20.68 36.66 30.32
C PHE A 19 19.25 36.10 30.43
N THR A 20 18.32 36.67 29.66
CA THR A 20 17.18 35.85 29.22
C THR A 20 17.75 34.77 28.30
N LEU A 21 17.87 33.54 28.81
CA LEU A 21 18.05 32.34 28.00
C LEU A 21 16.97 32.38 26.93
N LYS A 22 17.36 32.70 25.69
CA LYS A 22 16.49 32.66 24.53
C LYS A 22 16.15 31.19 24.34
N GLN A 23 15.05 30.74 24.94
CA GLN A 23 14.54 29.40 24.77
C GLN A 23 14.22 29.29 23.27
N ASP A 24 15.04 28.55 22.52
CA ASP A 24 14.79 28.28 21.11
C ASP A 24 13.48 27.50 21.05
N VAL A 25 12.40 28.21 20.75
CA VAL A 25 11.09 27.60 20.60
C VAL A 25 11.17 26.73 19.36
N LYS A 26 11.14 25.42 19.57
CA LYS A 26 11.10 24.39 18.52
C LYS A 26 9.94 24.70 17.56
N PRO A 27 10.20 25.15 16.32
CA PRO A 27 9.12 25.50 15.40
C PRO A 27 8.35 24.25 14.97
N THR A 28 7.08 24.45 14.67
CA THR A 28 6.18 23.41 14.18
C THR A 28 5.98 23.57 12.68
N VAL A 29 6.09 22.47 11.95
CA VAL A 29 5.79 22.34 10.52
C VAL A 29 4.37 21.80 10.42
N PHE A 30 3.42 22.70 10.20
CA PHE A 30 2.03 22.36 9.92
C PHE A 30 1.87 22.01 8.45
N ILE A 31 1.16 20.94 8.17
CA ILE A 31 0.89 20.47 6.81
C ILE A 31 -0.62 20.45 6.62
N VAL A 32 -1.11 21.14 5.60
CA VAL A 32 -2.54 21.21 5.25
C VAL A 32 -2.73 20.83 3.79
N GLY A 33 -3.79 20.08 3.52
CA GLY A 33 -4.07 19.58 2.18
C GLY A 33 -5.13 18.49 2.13
N ASP A 34 -5.12 17.73 1.03
CA ASP A 34 -6.10 16.70 0.69
C ASP A 34 -5.60 15.26 0.91
N SER A 35 -6.23 14.28 0.26
CA SER A 35 -5.92 12.84 0.39
C SER A 35 -4.55 12.44 -0.12
N THR A 36 -3.92 13.25 -0.97
CA THR A 36 -2.54 13.04 -1.44
C THR A 36 -1.49 13.57 -0.45
N VAL A 37 -1.94 14.33 0.56
CA VAL A 37 -1.13 14.84 1.67
C VAL A 37 -1.32 14.01 2.93
N LYS A 38 -2.57 13.58 3.21
CA LYS A 38 -2.91 12.58 4.22
C LYS A 38 -4.10 11.75 3.79
N ASN A 39 -3.90 10.45 3.58
CA ASN A 39 -4.99 9.54 3.23
C ASN A 39 -5.60 8.88 4.47
N GLY A 40 -6.94 8.77 4.51
CA GLY A 40 -7.64 8.14 5.62
C GLY A 40 -7.22 8.70 6.98
N LYS A 41 -6.76 7.82 7.88
CA LYS A 41 -6.23 8.18 9.20
C LYS A 41 -4.73 8.50 9.21
N GLY A 42 -4.05 8.39 8.07
CA GLY A 42 -2.58 8.42 7.99
C GLY A 42 -1.92 7.11 8.47
N ASP A 43 -2.65 6.00 8.38
CA ASP A 43 -2.22 4.66 8.84
C ASP A 43 -1.94 3.69 7.68
N GLY A 44 -2.06 4.16 6.43
CA GLY A 44 -1.86 3.33 5.24
C GLY A 44 -2.98 2.33 4.97
N SER A 45 -4.15 2.51 5.57
CA SER A 45 -5.35 1.72 5.24
C SER A 45 -5.60 1.73 3.73
N GLY A 46 -5.82 0.55 3.14
CA GLY A 46 -5.95 0.41 1.68
C GLY A 46 -4.64 0.57 0.89
N GLY A 47 -3.54 0.96 1.54
CA GLY A 47 -2.22 1.15 0.91
C GLY A 47 -1.94 2.57 0.49
N LEU A 48 -2.96 3.42 0.60
CA LEU A 48 -2.89 4.79 0.17
C LEU A 48 -2.16 5.61 1.23
N TRP A 49 -1.16 6.37 0.81
CA TRP A 49 -0.38 7.25 1.67
C TRP A 49 -0.37 8.67 1.13
N GLY A 50 -0.30 9.63 2.04
CA GLY A 50 -0.03 11.01 1.69
C GLY A 50 1.42 11.38 1.98
N TRP A 51 2.01 12.28 1.20
CA TRP A 51 3.41 12.67 1.41
C TRP A 51 3.65 13.36 2.75
N GLY A 52 2.62 13.97 3.33
CA GLY A 52 2.68 14.62 4.64
C GLY A 52 2.98 13.65 5.78
N ASP A 53 2.67 12.36 5.61
CA ASP A 53 2.98 11.31 6.59
C ASP A 53 4.47 10.88 6.54
N TYR A 54 5.19 11.19 5.46
CA TYR A 54 6.61 10.84 5.28
C TYR A 54 7.58 12.01 5.39
N ILE A 55 7.16 13.25 5.14
CA ILE A 55 8.08 14.40 5.10
C ILE A 55 8.86 14.59 6.41
N GLY A 56 8.28 14.21 7.55
CA GLY A 56 8.96 14.26 8.84
C GLY A 56 10.23 13.39 8.92
N GLN A 57 10.32 12.31 8.13
CA GLN A 57 11.50 11.44 8.10
C GLN A 57 12.70 12.08 7.37
N PHE A 58 12.47 13.19 6.65
CA PHE A 58 13.51 13.98 5.99
C PHE A 58 13.98 15.18 6.83
N LEU A 59 13.29 15.47 7.93
CA LEU A 59 13.55 16.62 8.80
C LEU A 59 14.11 16.17 10.15
N ASP A 60 14.98 16.99 10.74
CA ASP A 60 15.51 16.80 12.08
C ASP A 60 14.41 17.07 13.10
N THR A 61 13.64 16.02 13.43
CA THR A 61 12.51 16.09 14.36
C THR A 61 12.93 16.33 15.80
N THR A 62 14.24 16.36 16.11
CA THR A 62 14.73 16.89 17.39
C THR A 62 14.61 18.43 17.43
N LYS A 63 14.67 19.09 16.27
CA LYS A 63 14.66 20.56 16.11
C LYS A 63 13.38 21.14 15.54
N VAL A 64 12.51 20.32 14.92
CA VAL A 64 11.18 20.72 14.47
C VAL A 64 10.11 19.72 14.90
N THR A 65 8.88 20.20 15.11
CA THR A 65 7.71 19.33 15.33
C THR A 65 6.94 19.23 14.02
N ILE A 66 6.37 18.07 13.70
CA ILE A 66 5.57 17.89 12.48
C ILE A 66 4.11 17.66 12.89
N GLU A 67 3.18 18.44 12.32
CA GLU A 67 1.74 18.24 12.51
C GLU A 67 1.04 18.14 11.14
N ASN A 68 0.65 16.92 10.75
CA ASN A 68 -0.12 16.68 9.53
C ASN A 68 -1.63 16.82 9.77
N HIS A 69 -2.16 17.99 9.41
CA HIS A 69 -3.56 18.38 9.53
C HIS A 69 -4.34 18.23 8.22
N ALA A 70 -3.72 17.74 7.15
CA ALA A 70 -4.43 17.43 5.92
C ALA A 70 -5.58 16.45 6.17
N LEU A 71 -6.62 16.51 5.33
CA LEU A 71 -7.76 15.62 5.43
C LEU A 71 -8.17 15.10 4.06
N GLY A 72 -8.25 13.77 3.94
CA GLY A 72 -8.70 13.13 2.73
C GLY A 72 -10.07 13.63 2.27
N GLY A 73 -10.18 13.95 0.99
CA GLY A 73 -11.42 14.42 0.37
C GLY A 73 -11.78 15.89 0.63
N THR A 74 -10.90 16.70 1.21
CA THR A 74 -11.13 18.16 1.24
C THR A 74 -10.51 18.88 0.04
N SER A 75 -11.17 19.94 -0.39
CA SER A 75 -10.63 21.01 -1.25
C SER A 75 -10.14 22.18 -0.38
N SER A 76 -9.48 23.18 -0.98
CA SER A 76 -9.05 24.40 -0.26
C SER A 76 -10.22 25.12 0.44
N ARG A 77 -11.40 25.03 -0.15
CA ARG A 77 -12.69 25.47 0.37
C ARG A 77 -13.20 24.61 1.52
N THR A 78 -13.50 23.34 1.25
CA THR A 78 -14.18 22.49 2.23
C THR A 78 -13.31 22.19 3.44
N PHE A 79 -11.98 22.33 3.33
CA PHE A 79 -11.07 22.30 4.47
C PHE A 79 -11.34 23.47 5.44
N GLN A 80 -11.58 24.67 4.91
CA GLN A 80 -11.89 25.86 5.70
C GLN A 80 -13.33 25.85 6.21
N ASP A 81 -14.30 25.43 5.39
CA ASP A 81 -15.72 25.34 5.79
C ASP A 81 -15.94 24.38 6.96
N LYS A 82 -15.12 23.32 7.03
CA LYS A 82 -15.10 22.36 8.15
C LYS A 82 -14.38 22.89 9.39
N GLY A 83 -13.82 24.10 9.35
CA GLY A 83 -13.05 24.70 10.44
C GLY A 83 -11.67 24.08 10.66
N LEU A 84 -11.18 23.22 9.75
CA LEU A 84 -9.89 22.52 9.92
C LEU A 84 -8.72 23.51 9.88
N TRP A 85 -8.81 24.55 9.06
CA TRP A 85 -7.82 25.62 9.07
C TRP A 85 -7.81 26.40 10.38
N ASN A 86 -8.97 26.64 11.01
CA ASN A 86 -9.04 27.34 12.29
C ASN A 86 -8.31 26.57 13.41
N VAL A 87 -8.33 25.23 13.37
CA VAL A 87 -7.56 24.38 14.29
C VAL A 87 -6.06 24.65 14.18
N VAL A 88 -5.54 24.78 12.95
CA VAL A 88 -4.13 25.11 12.70
C VAL A 88 -3.83 26.55 13.07
N LEU A 89 -4.62 27.50 12.58
CA LEU A 89 -4.45 28.94 12.80
C LEU A 89 -4.37 29.30 14.29
N ASN A 90 -5.18 28.64 15.13
CA ASN A 90 -5.18 28.86 16.57
C ASN A 90 -3.93 28.34 17.28
N LYS A 91 -3.18 27.41 16.66
CA LYS A 91 -1.93 26.87 17.19
C LYS A 91 -0.68 27.60 16.71
N LEU A 92 -0.77 28.31 15.58
CA LEU A 92 0.39 28.94 14.93
C LEU A 92 1.09 29.96 15.83
N LYS A 93 2.42 29.85 15.85
CA LYS A 93 3.35 30.75 16.51
C LYS A 93 4.34 31.34 15.50
N LYS A 94 4.96 32.45 15.89
CA LYS A 94 6.01 33.08 15.10
C LYS A 94 7.16 32.09 14.87
N GLY A 95 7.55 31.89 13.61
CA GLY A 95 8.61 30.97 13.22
C GLY A 95 8.14 29.56 12.83
N ASP A 96 6.86 29.23 13.04
CA ASP A 96 6.26 28.00 12.51
C ASP A 96 6.20 28.02 10.97
N TYR A 97 6.09 26.84 10.37
CA TYR A 97 5.94 26.67 8.92
C TYR A 97 4.56 26.12 8.59
N VAL A 98 4.01 26.52 7.44
CA VAL A 98 2.75 25.97 6.92
C VAL A 98 2.98 25.51 5.47
N LEU A 99 3.01 24.21 5.24
CA LEU A 99 3.02 23.62 3.90
C LEU A 99 1.57 23.43 3.43
N ILE A 100 1.26 23.98 2.26
CA ILE A 100 -0.10 24.07 1.74
C ILE A 100 -0.14 23.37 0.37
N GLN A 101 -0.97 22.34 0.24
CA GLN A 101 -1.21 21.68 -1.05
C GLN A 101 -2.69 21.31 -1.23
N PHE A 102 -3.34 21.92 -2.21
CA PHE A 102 -4.71 21.61 -2.63
C PHE A 102 -4.80 21.60 -4.18
N GLY A 103 -5.97 21.28 -4.72
CA GLY A 103 -6.25 21.30 -6.15
C GLY A 103 -6.98 20.06 -6.67
N HIS A 104 -6.75 18.87 -6.11
CA HIS A 104 -7.38 17.65 -6.65
C HIS A 104 -8.90 17.62 -6.47
N ASN A 105 -9.39 18.08 -5.32
CA ASN A 105 -10.82 18.14 -5.01
C ASN A 105 -11.46 19.47 -5.40
N ASP A 106 -10.66 20.51 -5.62
CA ASP A 106 -11.09 21.87 -6.01
C ASP A 106 -11.65 21.90 -7.44
N ASP A 107 -11.22 20.98 -8.30
CA ASP A 107 -11.72 20.82 -9.68
C ASP A 107 -13.09 20.13 -9.78
N GLY A 108 -13.65 19.69 -8.65
CA GLY A 108 -15.00 19.14 -8.61
C GLY A 108 -16.09 20.20 -8.86
N PRO A 109 -17.36 19.77 -8.98
CA PRO A 109 -18.49 20.69 -9.02
C PRO A 109 -18.55 21.57 -7.77
N ILE A 110 -18.85 22.87 -7.98
CA ILE A 110 -19.07 23.84 -6.89
C ILE A 110 -20.22 23.39 -5.99
N ASP A 111 -21.28 22.86 -6.58
CA ASP A 111 -22.45 22.33 -5.89
C ASP A 111 -22.90 21.05 -6.57
N ASP A 112 -23.16 20.01 -5.78
CA ASP A 112 -23.74 18.74 -6.19
C ASP A 112 -24.30 18.00 -4.97
N SER A 113 -25.01 16.90 -5.18
CA SER A 113 -25.62 16.10 -4.10
C SER A 113 -24.67 15.06 -3.47
N LEU A 114 -23.41 14.97 -3.90
CA LEU A 114 -22.49 13.87 -3.56
C LEU A 114 -21.30 14.34 -2.72
N ARG A 115 -20.70 15.47 -3.08
CA ARG A 115 -19.42 15.97 -2.59
C ARG A 115 -19.44 17.48 -2.36
N ALA A 116 -19.92 18.28 -3.32
CA ALA A 116 -19.94 19.75 -3.31
C ALA A 116 -18.60 20.38 -2.85
N ARG A 117 -17.50 20.07 -3.55
CA ARG A 117 -16.13 20.44 -3.14
C ARG A 117 -15.50 21.55 -3.97
N GLY A 118 -16.08 21.86 -5.12
CA GLY A 118 -15.48 22.73 -6.11
C GLY A 118 -15.23 24.16 -5.63
N THR A 119 -14.29 24.82 -6.29
CA THR A 119 -13.99 26.25 -6.13
C THR A 119 -14.18 26.97 -7.45
N ILE A 120 -14.34 28.29 -7.41
CA ILE A 120 -14.29 29.10 -8.64
C ILE A 120 -12.86 29.06 -9.19
N LYS A 121 -12.73 28.83 -10.49
CA LYS A 121 -11.42 28.67 -11.15
C LYS A 121 -10.66 30.00 -11.19
N GLY A 122 -9.35 29.95 -10.94
CA GLY A 122 -8.46 31.10 -11.03
C GLY A 122 -7.98 31.64 -9.67
N ILE A 123 -7.31 32.80 -9.72
CA ILE A 123 -6.63 33.41 -8.57
C ILE A 123 -7.24 34.73 -8.09
N GLY A 124 -8.39 35.12 -8.67
CA GLY A 124 -9.07 36.38 -8.40
C GLY A 124 -9.86 36.36 -7.09
N ASN A 125 -10.77 37.32 -6.93
CA ASN A 125 -11.64 37.44 -5.76
C ASN A 125 -13.11 37.12 -6.10
N GLU A 126 -13.34 36.34 -7.16
CA GLU A 126 -14.66 35.95 -7.61
C GLU A 126 -15.41 35.21 -6.50
N THR A 127 -16.73 35.43 -6.45
CA THR A 127 -17.63 34.79 -5.51
C THR A 127 -18.89 34.29 -6.20
N GLN A 128 -19.52 33.28 -5.62
CA GLN A 128 -20.80 32.75 -6.05
C GLN A 128 -21.57 32.28 -4.82
N GLU A 129 -22.79 32.77 -4.64
CA GLU A 129 -23.73 32.24 -3.63
C GLU A 129 -24.36 30.93 -4.14
N ILE A 130 -24.44 29.93 -3.28
CA ILE A 130 -25.15 28.67 -3.56
C ILE A 130 -26.01 28.24 -2.37
N ASP A 131 -27.09 27.52 -2.66
CA ASP A 131 -27.84 26.74 -1.68
C ASP A 131 -27.40 25.28 -1.77
N ASN A 132 -26.35 24.94 -1.03
CA ASN A 132 -25.64 23.68 -1.16
C ASN A 132 -26.59 22.48 -1.06
N ILE A 133 -26.65 21.69 -2.14
CA ILE A 133 -27.59 20.57 -2.25
C ILE A 133 -27.26 19.48 -1.23
N LEU A 134 -25.99 19.28 -0.90
CA LEU A 134 -25.53 18.27 0.05
C LEU A 134 -25.73 18.71 1.51
N THR A 135 -25.35 19.93 1.87
CA THR A 135 -25.37 20.40 3.28
C THR A 135 -26.66 21.12 3.67
N LYS A 136 -27.48 21.50 2.69
CA LYS A 136 -28.71 22.31 2.84
C LYS A 136 -28.46 23.68 3.47
N LYS A 137 -27.27 24.24 3.26
CA LYS A 137 -26.87 25.56 3.77
C LYS A 137 -26.65 26.53 2.62
N HIS A 138 -27.05 27.78 2.84
CA HIS A 138 -26.64 28.90 2.00
C HIS A 138 -25.17 29.22 2.28
N GLU A 139 -24.35 29.37 1.24
CA GLU A 139 -22.93 29.62 1.38
C GLU A 139 -22.33 30.39 0.20
N THR A 140 -21.38 31.28 0.51
CA THR A 140 -20.56 32.00 -0.47
C THR A 140 -19.33 31.17 -0.84
N VAL A 141 -19.23 30.80 -2.12
CA VAL A 141 -18.09 30.10 -2.70
C VAL A 141 -17.10 31.12 -3.26
N HIS A 142 -15.83 30.99 -2.91
CA HIS A 142 -14.77 31.84 -3.45
C HIS A 142 -13.92 31.12 -4.53
N SER A 143 -13.04 31.88 -5.18
CA SER A 143 -12.01 31.31 -6.07
C SER A 143 -10.99 30.47 -5.31
N TYR A 144 -10.33 29.54 -6.03
CA TYR A 144 -9.20 28.78 -5.51
C TYR A 144 -8.13 29.70 -4.90
N GLY A 145 -7.75 30.77 -5.62
CA GLY A 145 -6.74 31.69 -5.12
C GLY A 145 -7.15 32.45 -3.87
N TRP A 146 -8.43 32.80 -3.71
CA TRP A 146 -8.91 33.45 -2.50
C TRP A 146 -8.72 32.55 -1.27
N TYR A 147 -9.06 31.26 -1.38
CA TYR A 147 -8.94 30.31 -0.26
C TYR A 147 -7.48 30.08 0.15
N ILE A 148 -6.58 29.94 -0.82
CA ILE A 148 -5.15 29.75 -0.55
C ILE A 148 -4.50 31.04 -0.02
N ASP A 149 -4.84 32.20 -0.61
CA ASP A 149 -4.40 33.52 -0.14
C ASP A 149 -4.81 33.78 1.31
N LYS A 150 -6.05 33.44 1.69
CA LYS A 150 -6.51 33.54 3.08
C LYS A 150 -5.63 32.75 4.05
N ILE A 151 -5.31 31.50 3.74
CA ILE A 151 -4.41 30.66 4.56
C ILE A 151 -3.03 31.35 4.70
N ILE A 152 -2.47 31.85 3.59
CA ILE A 152 -1.15 32.51 3.59
C ILE A 152 -1.17 33.79 4.43
N ARG A 153 -2.15 34.67 4.22
CA ARG A 153 -2.29 35.94 4.96
C ARG A 153 -2.47 35.70 6.45
N GLU A 154 -3.32 34.74 6.82
CA GLU A 154 -3.57 34.41 8.22
C GLU A 154 -2.34 33.78 8.87
N ALA A 155 -1.61 32.89 8.18
CA ALA A 155 -0.33 32.36 8.66
C ALA A 155 0.71 33.46 8.88
N LYS A 156 0.89 34.36 7.91
CA LYS A 156 1.79 35.52 8.03
C LYS A 156 1.42 36.43 9.19
N SER A 157 0.11 36.63 9.44
CA SER A 157 -0.37 37.45 10.58
C SER A 157 0.04 36.88 11.94
N LYS A 158 0.27 35.56 12.02
CA LYS A 158 0.81 34.87 13.21
C LYS A 158 2.34 34.82 13.24
N GLY A 159 3.01 35.37 12.23
CA GLY A 159 4.46 35.30 12.05
C GLY A 159 4.96 33.93 11.58
N ALA A 160 4.07 33.07 11.07
CA ALA A 160 4.43 31.79 10.46
C ALA A 160 4.85 31.98 8.99
N ILE A 161 5.60 31.01 8.48
CA ILE A 161 6.21 31.01 7.15
C ILE A 161 5.42 30.05 6.26
N ALA A 162 4.63 30.60 5.33
CA ALA A 162 3.87 29.80 4.39
C ALA A 162 4.76 29.26 3.25
N ILE A 163 4.48 28.04 2.81
CA ILE A 163 5.11 27.34 1.69
C ILE A 163 3.98 26.71 0.87
N VAL A 164 3.88 27.05 -0.41
CA VAL A 164 2.84 26.54 -1.30
C VAL A 164 3.43 25.46 -2.19
N CYS A 165 2.78 24.31 -2.24
CA CYS A 165 3.12 23.21 -3.13
C CYS A 165 2.04 23.06 -4.21
N SER A 166 2.43 22.88 -5.48
CA SER A 166 1.48 22.42 -6.50
C SER A 166 0.96 21.01 -6.17
N PRO A 167 -0.26 20.62 -6.58
CA PRO A 167 -0.75 19.25 -6.36
C PRO A 167 0.14 18.22 -7.06
N ILE A 168 0.27 17.02 -6.49
CA ILE A 168 1.01 15.92 -7.14
C ILE A 168 0.41 15.60 -8.54
N PRO A 169 1.18 15.05 -9.49
CA PRO A 169 0.62 14.59 -10.75
C PRO A 169 -0.29 13.37 -10.54
N ARG A 170 -1.23 13.18 -11.48
CA ARG A 170 -1.97 11.92 -11.60
C ARG A 170 -1.18 10.93 -12.45
N ASN A 171 -1.37 9.64 -12.21
CA ASN A 171 -0.80 8.53 -12.98
C ASN A 171 -1.57 8.32 -14.31
N ASP A 172 -1.70 9.39 -15.11
CA ASP A 172 -2.51 9.44 -16.34
C ASP A 172 -1.61 9.48 -17.58
N TRP A 173 -0.74 8.47 -17.73
CA TRP A 173 0.24 8.41 -18.82
C TRP A 173 -0.40 8.48 -20.21
N LYS A 174 0.23 9.25 -21.10
CA LYS A 174 -0.09 9.33 -22.53
C LYS A 174 1.21 9.27 -23.31
N GLU A 175 1.38 8.22 -24.11
CA GLU A 175 2.56 8.05 -24.98
C GLU A 175 3.90 8.18 -24.20
N GLY A 176 3.97 7.57 -23.00
CA GLY A 176 5.16 7.63 -22.16
C GLY A 176 5.41 8.98 -21.48
N LYS A 177 4.43 9.89 -21.48
CA LYS A 177 4.48 11.19 -20.79
C LYS A 177 3.36 11.34 -19.77
N VAL A 178 3.64 12.04 -18.69
CA VAL A 178 2.65 12.35 -17.65
C VAL A 178 2.15 13.80 -17.85
N PRO A 179 0.84 14.03 -17.93
CA PRO A 179 0.28 15.39 -18.03
C PRO A 179 0.66 16.27 -16.85
N ARG A 180 1.05 17.51 -17.15
CA ARG A 180 1.41 18.52 -16.15
C ARG A 180 0.18 19.35 -15.78
N ASN A 181 0.11 19.78 -14.52
CA ASN A 181 -0.92 20.71 -14.05
C ASN A 181 -0.44 22.17 -14.18
N ASP A 182 0.07 22.54 -15.36
CA ASP A 182 0.71 23.84 -15.61
C ASP A 182 -0.22 24.89 -16.23
N GLN A 183 -1.50 24.56 -16.43
CA GLN A 183 -2.55 25.47 -16.89
C GLN A 183 -3.67 25.72 -15.86
N SER A 184 -3.66 25.02 -14.72
CA SER A 184 -4.73 25.11 -13.71
C SER A 184 -4.19 25.20 -12.28
N TYR A 185 -4.61 24.35 -11.35
CA TYR A 185 -4.26 24.43 -9.93
C TYR A 185 -2.75 24.46 -9.64
N GLY A 186 -1.90 23.79 -10.44
CA GLY A 186 -0.46 23.91 -10.29
C GLY A 186 0.06 25.30 -10.71
N LEU A 187 -0.43 25.83 -11.82
CA LEU A 187 -0.16 27.21 -12.26
C LEU A 187 -0.66 28.24 -11.25
N TRP A 188 -1.91 28.12 -10.80
CA TRP A 188 -2.52 29.05 -9.85
C TRP A 188 -1.78 29.03 -8.52
N SER A 189 -1.39 27.86 -8.03
CA SER A 189 -0.56 27.73 -6.82
C SER A 189 0.77 28.48 -6.95
N ARG A 190 1.43 28.38 -8.12
CA ARG A 190 2.65 29.16 -8.42
C ARG A 190 2.38 30.66 -8.41
N GLN A 191 1.36 31.11 -9.13
CA GLN A 191 1.02 32.53 -9.24
C GLN A 191 0.65 33.14 -7.89
N ILE A 192 -0.09 32.41 -7.04
CA ILE A 192 -0.42 32.85 -5.68
C ILE A 192 0.85 32.97 -4.84
N ALA A 193 1.75 31.98 -4.91
CA ALA A 193 3.01 32.01 -4.17
C ALA A 193 3.91 33.17 -4.59
N GLU A 194 3.99 33.47 -5.89
CA GLU A 194 4.71 34.62 -6.45
C GLU A 194 4.10 35.95 -6.00
N LYS A 195 2.77 36.10 -6.11
CA LYS A 195 2.01 37.28 -5.64
C LYS A 195 2.26 37.53 -4.15
N GLU A 196 2.17 36.48 -3.35
CA GLU A 196 2.34 36.54 -1.91
C GLU A 196 3.82 36.53 -1.46
N LYS A 197 4.77 36.41 -2.38
CA LYS A 197 6.21 36.34 -2.10
C LYS A 197 6.57 35.26 -1.07
N VAL A 198 5.91 34.10 -1.16
CA VAL A 198 6.19 32.92 -0.35
C VAL A 198 6.93 31.87 -1.17
N THR A 199 7.50 30.86 -0.52
CA THR A 199 8.20 29.79 -1.23
C THR A 199 7.19 28.94 -2.01
N PHE A 200 7.45 28.75 -3.30
CA PHE A 200 6.74 27.80 -4.14
C PHE A 200 7.57 26.53 -4.32
N ILE A 201 6.90 25.39 -4.22
CA ILE A 201 7.45 24.06 -4.51
C ILE A 201 6.67 23.53 -5.72
N ASP A 202 7.35 23.38 -6.85
CA ASP A 202 6.78 22.82 -8.08
C ASP A 202 6.73 21.30 -8.01
N LEU A 203 5.96 20.78 -7.04
CA LEU A 203 5.85 19.36 -6.76
C LEU A 203 5.29 18.59 -7.95
N ASN A 204 4.30 19.16 -8.66
CA ASN A 204 3.71 18.54 -9.84
C ASN A 204 4.75 18.18 -10.90
N ASN A 205 5.44 19.19 -11.45
CA ASN A 205 6.35 19.00 -12.57
C ASN A 205 7.61 18.23 -12.15
N LYS A 206 8.17 18.50 -10.97
CA LYS A 206 9.36 17.78 -10.49
C LYS A 206 9.09 16.30 -10.23
N MET A 207 7.91 15.96 -9.71
CA MET A 207 7.51 14.56 -9.57
C MET A 207 7.23 13.91 -10.93
N VAL A 208 6.65 14.62 -11.89
CA VAL A 208 6.51 14.13 -13.28
C VAL A 208 7.86 13.77 -13.88
N LEU A 209 8.90 14.60 -13.70
CA LEU A 209 10.22 14.31 -14.24
C LEU A 209 10.83 13.02 -13.65
N GLU A 210 10.65 12.79 -12.34
CA GLU A 210 11.08 11.53 -11.72
C GLU A 210 10.27 10.33 -12.20
N MET A 211 8.96 10.49 -12.37
CA MET A 211 8.10 9.45 -12.94
C MET A 211 8.52 9.09 -14.36
N GLU A 212 8.68 10.09 -15.25
CA GLU A 212 9.11 9.90 -16.65
C GLU A 212 10.48 9.23 -16.73
N LYS A 213 11.41 9.54 -15.81
CA LYS A 213 12.71 8.87 -15.71
C LYS A 213 12.61 7.39 -15.33
N LEU A 214 11.64 7.02 -14.49
CA LEU A 214 11.39 5.63 -14.11
C LEU A 214 10.65 4.85 -15.22
N GLY A 215 9.73 5.51 -15.91
CA GLY A 215 8.85 4.92 -16.91
C GLY A 215 7.57 4.32 -16.31
N GLU A 216 6.51 4.26 -17.12
CA GLU A 216 5.15 3.88 -16.71
C GLU A 216 5.08 2.52 -16.01
N GLU A 217 5.78 1.51 -16.53
CA GLU A 217 5.79 0.15 -15.97
C GLU A 217 6.34 0.11 -14.54
N LYS A 218 7.35 0.93 -14.23
CA LYS A 218 7.94 0.99 -12.88
C LYS A 218 7.16 1.89 -11.94
N VAL A 219 6.35 2.81 -12.47
CA VAL A 219 5.55 3.75 -11.68
C VAL A 219 4.21 3.11 -11.29
N THR A 220 3.50 2.54 -12.25
CA THR A 220 2.18 1.91 -12.05
C THR A 220 2.33 0.57 -11.30
N GLY A 221 1.61 0.42 -10.19
CA GLY A 221 1.70 -0.74 -9.28
C GLY A 221 2.82 -0.64 -8.24
N THR A 222 3.68 0.40 -8.31
CA THR A 222 4.75 0.61 -7.31
C THR A 222 4.61 1.95 -6.58
N TYR A 223 4.40 3.05 -7.29
CA TYR A 223 4.28 4.42 -6.75
C TYR A 223 2.83 4.90 -6.74
N PHE A 224 2.07 4.48 -7.76
CA PHE A 224 0.62 4.66 -7.88
C PHE A 224 -0.05 3.32 -8.14
N TYR A 225 -1.37 3.29 -8.04
CA TYR A 225 -2.14 2.09 -8.28
C TYR A 225 -2.69 2.03 -9.71
N LYS A 226 -2.96 0.83 -10.22
CA LYS A 226 -3.47 0.61 -11.58
C LYS A 226 -4.90 1.12 -11.74
N LYS A 227 -5.72 0.99 -10.71
CA LYS A 227 -7.13 1.43 -10.69
C LYS A 227 -7.34 2.78 -10.00
N ASP A 228 -6.30 3.35 -9.41
CA ASP A 228 -6.34 4.65 -8.76
C ASP A 228 -5.17 5.50 -9.22
N HIS A 229 -5.49 6.46 -10.10
CA HIS A 229 -4.51 7.35 -10.70
C HIS A 229 -4.15 8.56 -9.83
N THR A 230 -4.78 8.71 -8.66
CA THR A 230 -4.59 9.90 -7.79
C THR A 230 -3.81 9.57 -6.52
N HIS A 231 -4.16 8.48 -5.84
CA HIS A 231 -3.55 8.16 -4.56
C HIS A 231 -2.26 7.35 -4.75
N THR A 232 -1.24 7.70 -3.96
CA THR A 232 0.07 7.08 -4.01
C THR A 232 0.19 5.94 -3.01
N SER A 233 1.08 4.98 -3.32
CA SER A 233 1.59 4.02 -2.34
C SER A 233 2.54 4.73 -1.36
N ALA A 234 3.05 3.99 -0.36
CA ALA A 234 4.09 4.49 0.52
C ALA A 234 5.33 4.99 -0.25
N LYS A 235 5.74 4.29 -1.32
CA LYS A 235 6.86 4.70 -2.18
C LYS A 235 6.55 5.96 -2.97
N GLY A 236 5.32 6.10 -3.46
CA GLY A 236 4.84 7.32 -4.12
C GLY A 236 4.83 8.52 -3.18
N ALA A 237 4.32 8.35 -1.96
CA ALA A 237 4.32 9.39 -0.94
C ALA A 237 5.75 9.82 -0.54
N VAL A 238 6.69 8.87 -0.41
CA VAL A 238 8.11 9.17 -0.17
C VAL A 238 8.75 9.89 -1.36
N LEU A 239 8.41 9.53 -2.61
CA LEU A 239 8.87 10.24 -3.80
C LEU A 239 8.39 11.69 -3.81
N SER A 240 7.11 11.93 -3.53
CA SER A 240 6.58 13.29 -3.40
C SER A 240 7.30 14.08 -2.29
N ALA A 241 7.47 13.47 -1.10
CA ALA A 241 8.17 14.11 0.02
C ALA A 241 9.64 14.44 -0.33
N SER A 242 10.35 13.54 -1.02
CA SER A 242 11.74 13.78 -1.42
C SER A 242 11.85 14.91 -2.45
N VAL A 243 10.90 15.03 -3.37
CA VAL A 243 10.82 16.14 -4.32
C VAL A 243 10.62 17.48 -3.59
N ILE A 244 9.74 17.54 -2.58
CA ILE A 244 9.55 18.75 -1.75
C ILE A 244 10.86 19.12 -1.06
N ILE A 245 11.53 18.14 -0.45
CA ILE A 245 12.77 18.32 0.29
C ILE A 245 13.90 18.81 -0.61
N ASN A 246 14.04 18.25 -1.81
CA ASN A 246 15.04 18.68 -2.79
C ASN A 246 14.84 20.14 -3.20
N GLN A 247 13.59 20.53 -3.50
CA GLN A 247 13.28 21.92 -3.82
C GLN A 247 13.50 22.87 -2.63
N LEU A 248 13.20 22.43 -1.40
CA LEU A 248 13.50 23.22 -0.19
C LEU A 248 15.00 23.46 -0.03
N ARG A 249 15.86 22.47 -0.29
CA ARG A 249 17.32 22.64 -0.25
C ARG A 249 17.81 23.73 -1.21
N GLU A 250 17.24 23.78 -2.41
CA GLU A 250 17.57 24.76 -3.45
C GLU A 250 16.95 26.14 -3.19
N SER A 251 15.93 26.22 -2.32
CA SER A 251 15.22 27.45 -2.02
C SER A 251 15.97 28.38 -1.04
N LYS A 252 15.44 29.60 -0.87
CA LYS A 252 15.83 30.52 0.22
C LYS A 252 15.06 30.29 1.52
N ASN A 253 14.15 29.30 1.56
CA ASN A 253 13.31 29.05 2.73
C ASN A 253 14.14 28.52 3.91
N SER A 254 13.87 29.01 5.13
CA SER A 254 14.61 28.62 6.32
C SER A 254 14.34 27.19 6.79
N LEU A 255 13.25 26.54 6.33
CA LEU A 255 12.97 25.13 6.64
C LEU A 255 14.11 24.20 6.19
N LYS A 256 14.88 24.62 5.18
CA LYS A 256 16.04 23.85 4.69
C LYS A 256 17.11 23.58 5.74
N ASN A 257 17.19 24.43 6.78
CA ASN A 257 18.14 24.30 7.88
C ASN A 257 17.84 23.09 8.78
N TYR A 258 16.64 22.51 8.66
CA TYR A 258 16.22 21.34 9.42
C TYR A 258 16.23 20.06 8.58
N ILE A 259 16.64 20.10 7.31
CA ILE A 259 16.68 18.90 6.49
C ILE A 259 17.88 18.02 6.89
N LEU A 260 17.62 16.75 7.15
CA LEU A 260 18.66 15.75 7.46
C LEU A 260 19.60 15.57 6.28
N LYS A 261 20.90 15.38 6.54
CA LYS A 261 21.87 15.06 5.49
C LYS A 261 21.58 13.69 4.87
N ASP A 262 21.39 12.69 5.73
CA ASP A 262 21.20 11.29 5.37
C ASP A 262 19.92 10.73 6.04
N PRO A 263 18.72 11.06 5.54
CA PRO A 263 17.47 10.61 6.15
C PRO A 263 17.32 9.09 6.03
N LYS A 264 16.90 8.45 7.13
CA LYS A 264 16.56 7.02 7.15
C LYS A 264 15.06 6.86 6.91
N ILE A 265 14.70 6.40 5.72
CA ILE A 265 13.30 6.19 5.36
C ILE A 265 12.83 4.82 5.82
N VAL A 266 11.83 4.80 6.69
CA VAL A 266 11.15 3.62 7.21
C VAL A 266 9.78 3.51 6.56
N PHE A 267 9.59 2.41 5.82
CA PHE A 267 8.29 2.03 5.27
C PHE A 267 7.47 1.24 6.30
N PRO A 268 6.14 1.16 6.13
CA PRO A 268 5.28 0.30 6.95
C PRO A 268 5.78 -1.14 6.89
N ALA A 269 5.71 -1.84 8.02
CA ALA A 269 6.09 -3.25 8.08
C ALA A 269 5.28 -4.06 7.06
N ARG A 270 5.96 -4.89 6.29
CA ARG A 270 5.30 -5.76 5.31
C ARG A 270 4.66 -6.94 6.03
N LYS A 271 3.43 -7.26 5.64
CA LYS A 271 2.81 -8.55 5.96
C LYS A 271 3.49 -9.62 5.13
N LYS A 272 4.00 -10.67 5.75
CA LYS A 272 4.55 -11.80 5.01
C LYS A 272 3.43 -12.72 4.58
N VAL A 273 3.52 -13.22 3.35
CA VAL A 273 2.59 -14.17 2.76
C VAL A 273 3.41 -15.36 2.30
N TYR A 274 3.41 -16.42 3.09
CA TYR A 274 4.05 -17.69 2.76
C TYR A 274 3.17 -18.47 1.79
N LEU A 275 3.76 -19.01 0.74
CA LEU A 275 3.06 -19.90 -0.19
C LEU A 275 3.62 -21.32 -0.02
N ILE A 276 2.80 -22.29 0.35
CA ILE A 276 3.20 -23.71 0.39
C ILE A 276 2.31 -24.53 -0.55
N GLY A 277 2.96 -25.41 -1.31
CA GLY A 277 2.27 -26.19 -2.33
C GLY A 277 3.21 -26.97 -3.23
N ASP A 278 2.65 -27.42 -4.35
CA ASP A 278 3.31 -28.27 -5.33
C ASP A 278 3.87 -27.50 -6.55
N SER A 279 4.17 -28.22 -7.64
CA SER A 279 4.72 -27.65 -8.88
C SER A 279 3.84 -26.61 -9.56
N THR A 280 2.52 -26.63 -9.32
CA THR A 280 1.59 -25.63 -9.88
C THR A 280 1.68 -24.28 -9.17
N MET A 281 2.37 -24.21 -8.04
CA MET A 281 2.66 -22.99 -7.28
C MET A 281 4.16 -22.63 -7.28
N ALA A 282 5.04 -23.63 -7.32
CA ALA A 282 6.48 -23.47 -7.19
C ALA A 282 7.15 -22.77 -8.39
N ASN A 283 8.33 -22.20 -8.13
CA ASN A 283 9.29 -21.94 -9.20
C ASN A 283 10.01 -23.26 -9.54
N ASN A 284 9.70 -23.85 -10.69
CA ASN A 284 10.31 -25.11 -11.12
C ASN A 284 11.61 -24.91 -11.94
N ASN A 285 12.08 -23.67 -12.11
CA ASN A 285 13.20 -23.33 -13.01
C ASN A 285 13.03 -23.86 -14.45
N ASP A 286 11.79 -23.91 -14.91
CA ASP A 286 11.38 -24.39 -16.23
C ASP A 286 10.36 -23.40 -16.80
N ALA A 287 10.68 -22.75 -17.93
CA ALA A 287 9.81 -21.77 -18.56
C ALA A 287 8.48 -22.38 -19.06
N ASN A 288 8.45 -23.71 -19.28
CA ASN A 288 7.27 -24.44 -19.68
C ASN A 288 6.48 -25.03 -18.49
N ALA A 289 6.96 -24.81 -17.26
CA ALA A 289 6.31 -25.23 -16.02
C ALA A 289 6.52 -24.18 -14.92
N VAL A 290 5.79 -23.07 -15.03
CA VAL A 290 5.79 -21.96 -14.08
C VAL A 290 4.57 -22.08 -13.16
N GLY A 291 4.82 -22.18 -11.85
CA GLY A 291 3.75 -22.15 -10.87
C GLY A 291 3.22 -20.74 -10.62
N TRP A 292 1.94 -20.62 -10.26
CA TRP A 292 1.28 -19.32 -10.07
C TRP A 292 1.92 -18.47 -8.97
N GLY A 293 2.54 -19.10 -7.96
CA GLY A 293 3.25 -18.40 -6.89
C GLY A 293 4.46 -17.58 -7.38
N VAL A 294 4.97 -17.85 -8.59
CA VAL A 294 6.01 -17.03 -9.24
C VAL A 294 5.45 -15.69 -9.74
N ALA A 295 4.22 -15.70 -10.27
CA ALA A 295 3.57 -14.51 -10.81
C ALA A 295 2.78 -13.72 -9.74
N PHE A 296 2.42 -14.37 -8.63
CA PHE A 296 1.62 -13.78 -7.55
C PHE A 296 2.14 -12.44 -6.97
N PRO A 297 3.45 -12.23 -6.76
CA PRO A 297 3.95 -10.95 -6.25
C PRO A 297 3.60 -9.76 -7.15
N ALA A 298 3.46 -9.98 -8.46
CA ALA A 298 3.09 -8.94 -9.42
C ALA A 298 1.62 -8.49 -9.29
N TYR A 299 0.82 -9.15 -8.44
CA TYR A 299 -0.57 -8.77 -8.15
C TYR A 299 -0.76 -8.38 -6.68
N CYS A 300 0.33 -8.20 -5.95
CA CYS A 300 0.33 -7.76 -4.56
C CYS A 300 0.96 -6.36 -4.46
N ASP A 301 0.50 -5.55 -3.51
CA ASP A 301 1.21 -4.34 -3.12
C ASP A 301 2.51 -4.72 -2.40
N THR A 302 3.59 -4.92 -3.15
CA THR A 302 4.90 -5.35 -2.62
C THR A 302 5.57 -4.30 -1.72
N THR A 303 4.98 -3.11 -1.58
CA THR A 303 5.39 -2.14 -0.56
C THR A 303 4.87 -2.53 0.83
N ARG A 304 3.77 -3.30 0.90
CA ARG A 304 3.12 -3.78 2.13
C ARG A 304 3.11 -5.29 2.28
N ILE A 305 3.40 -6.04 1.23
CA ILE A 305 3.37 -7.49 1.23
C ILE A 305 4.75 -8.01 0.82
N GLU A 306 5.25 -8.97 1.57
CA GLU A 306 6.39 -9.78 1.17
C GLU A 306 5.88 -11.19 0.86
N VAL A 307 5.95 -11.59 -0.40
CA VAL A 307 5.56 -12.95 -0.81
C VAL A 307 6.76 -13.88 -0.71
N ILE A 308 6.62 -14.96 0.06
CA ILE A 308 7.67 -15.94 0.31
C ILE A 308 7.19 -17.28 -0.26
N ASN A 309 7.53 -17.56 -1.51
CA ASN A 309 7.14 -18.80 -2.16
C ASN A 309 8.03 -19.96 -1.70
N LYS A 310 7.44 -20.86 -0.91
CA LYS A 310 8.08 -22.07 -0.35
C LYS A 310 7.52 -23.35 -0.99
N ALA A 311 6.63 -23.24 -1.99
CA ALA A 311 6.15 -24.38 -2.74
C ALA A 311 7.31 -25.08 -3.46
N ARG A 312 7.23 -26.40 -3.56
CA ARG A 312 8.27 -27.24 -4.16
C ARG A 312 7.68 -28.19 -5.19
N GLY A 313 8.30 -28.20 -6.37
CA GLY A 313 7.90 -29.06 -7.47
C GLY A 313 7.87 -30.53 -7.06
N GLY A 314 6.76 -31.20 -7.42
CA GLY A 314 6.57 -32.63 -7.16
C GLY A 314 6.28 -33.02 -5.71
N ARG A 315 6.06 -32.07 -4.79
CA ARG A 315 5.70 -32.42 -3.41
C ARG A 315 4.19 -32.58 -3.26
N SER A 316 3.78 -33.55 -2.46
CA SER A 316 2.46 -33.68 -1.83
C SER A 316 2.50 -33.15 -0.41
N THR A 317 1.37 -33.14 0.29
CA THR A 317 1.34 -32.82 1.73
C THR A 317 2.26 -33.74 2.55
N ARG A 318 2.23 -35.06 2.26
CA ARG A 318 3.10 -36.07 2.87
C ARG A 318 4.57 -35.74 2.68
N THR A 319 5.04 -35.61 1.44
CA THR A 319 6.47 -35.41 1.17
C THR A 319 6.94 -34.04 1.65
N PHE A 320 6.05 -33.03 1.66
CA PHE A 320 6.38 -31.71 2.20
C PHE A 320 6.61 -31.76 3.72
N ASP A 321 5.89 -32.63 4.43
CA ASP A 321 6.11 -32.90 5.85
C ASP A 321 7.37 -33.78 6.07
N HIS A 322 7.44 -34.93 5.41
CA HIS A 322 8.51 -35.92 5.55
C HIS A 322 9.91 -35.34 5.26
N GLU A 323 10.03 -34.47 4.25
CA GLU A 323 11.30 -33.83 3.88
C GLU A 323 11.67 -32.65 4.80
N GLY A 324 10.89 -32.34 5.83
CA GLY A 324 11.13 -31.22 6.74
C GLY A 324 10.82 -29.84 6.16
N LEU A 325 10.26 -29.76 4.95
CA LEU A 325 9.92 -28.49 4.30
C LEU A 325 8.85 -27.72 5.07
N TRP A 326 7.90 -28.43 5.70
CA TRP A 326 6.94 -27.81 6.61
C TRP A 326 7.63 -27.20 7.83
N ASP A 327 8.54 -27.92 8.48
CA ASP A 327 9.27 -27.43 9.65
C ASP A 327 10.10 -26.18 9.33
N GLU A 328 10.74 -26.13 8.15
CA GLU A 328 11.44 -24.93 7.69
C GLU A 328 10.52 -23.70 7.63
N VAL A 329 9.30 -23.86 7.12
CA VAL A 329 8.31 -22.77 7.02
C VAL A 329 7.79 -22.41 8.40
N LYS A 330 7.32 -23.39 9.17
CA LYS A 330 6.78 -23.21 10.52
C LYS A 330 7.74 -22.46 11.44
N ASN A 331 9.04 -22.74 11.36
CA ASN A 331 10.05 -22.10 12.18
C ASN A 331 10.29 -20.62 11.81
N GLN A 332 9.83 -20.17 10.64
CA GLN A 332 9.91 -18.77 10.18
C GLN A 332 8.62 -17.98 10.40
N LEU A 333 7.48 -18.64 10.63
CA LEU A 333 6.19 -17.99 10.82
C LEU A 333 6.17 -17.13 12.09
N GLN A 334 5.59 -15.93 11.96
CA GLN A 334 5.36 -14.99 13.05
C GLN A 334 3.87 -14.64 13.14
N ALA A 335 3.46 -14.11 14.29
CA ALA A 335 2.09 -13.67 14.51
C ALA A 335 1.70 -12.58 13.49
N GLY A 336 0.58 -12.76 12.80
CA GLY A 336 0.09 -11.86 11.76
C GLY A 336 0.57 -12.16 10.34
N ASP A 337 1.47 -13.14 10.15
CA ASP A 337 1.83 -13.65 8.82
C ASP A 337 0.64 -14.40 8.20
N PHE A 338 0.57 -14.40 6.87
CA PHE A 338 -0.39 -15.21 6.11
C PHE A 338 0.30 -16.44 5.53
N ILE A 339 -0.43 -17.54 5.43
CA ILE A 339 0.04 -18.73 4.72
C ILE A 339 -1.03 -19.25 3.77
N LEU A 340 -0.71 -19.32 2.48
CA LEU A 340 -1.55 -19.90 1.44
C LEU A 340 -1.12 -21.36 1.25
N ILE A 341 -2.07 -22.27 1.41
CA ILE A 341 -1.83 -23.72 1.40
C ILE A 341 -2.60 -24.32 0.22
N GLN A 342 -1.90 -24.89 -0.76
CA GLN A 342 -2.51 -25.58 -1.90
C GLN A 342 -1.75 -26.85 -2.25
N PHE A 343 -2.39 -28.00 -2.09
CA PHE A 343 -1.85 -29.31 -2.44
C PHE A 343 -2.95 -30.19 -3.05
N GLY A 344 -2.57 -31.40 -3.48
CA GLY A 344 -3.47 -32.45 -3.90
C GLY A 344 -3.14 -33.09 -5.26
N HIS A 345 -2.36 -32.43 -6.13
CA HIS A 345 -1.97 -33.05 -7.41
C HIS A 345 -1.07 -34.27 -7.24
N ASN A 346 -0.09 -34.18 -6.33
CA ASN A 346 0.85 -35.27 -6.04
C ASN A 346 0.32 -36.24 -4.98
N ASP A 347 -0.55 -35.77 -4.09
CA ASP A 347 -1.24 -36.58 -3.08
C ASP A 347 -2.12 -37.67 -3.70
N ALA A 348 -2.61 -37.46 -4.92
CA ALA A 348 -3.35 -38.44 -5.72
C ALA A 348 -2.51 -39.63 -6.22
N GLY A 349 -1.18 -39.59 -6.04
CA GLY A 349 -0.29 -40.69 -6.40
C GLY A 349 -0.49 -41.94 -5.53
N ALA A 350 0.09 -43.06 -5.95
CA ALA A 350 0.16 -44.24 -5.10
C ALA A 350 1.12 -44.01 -3.93
N ILE A 351 0.79 -44.59 -2.77
CA ILE A 351 1.55 -44.42 -1.52
C ILE A 351 2.85 -45.24 -1.51
N ASP A 352 2.91 -46.30 -2.32
CA ASP A 352 3.91 -47.38 -2.32
C ASP A 352 4.64 -47.53 -3.67
N LYS A 353 4.48 -46.56 -4.58
CA LYS A 353 5.21 -46.53 -5.86
C LYS A 353 6.35 -45.53 -5.83
N GLU A 354 7.29 -45.74 -6.76
CA GLU A 354 8.48 -44.90 -6.97
C GLU A 354 8.11 -43.40 -6.91
N LYS A 355 8.85 -42.65 -6.08
CA LYS A 355 8.66 -41.25 -5.63
C LYS A 355 7.86 -41.05 -4.33
N PHE A 356 7.10 -42.05 -3.84
CA PHE A 356 6.40 -42.03 -2.54
C PHE A 356 5.59 -40.77 -2.23
N ARG A 357 4.95 -40.20 -3.25
CA ARG A 357 4.22 -38.91 -3.13
C ARG A 357 2.81 -39.08 -2.57
N GLY A 358 2.17 -40.22 -2.80
CA GLY A 358 0.77 -40.41 -2.40
C GLY A 358 0.56 -40.26 -0.90
N SER A 359 -0.59 -39.72 -0.52
CA SER A 359 -1.13 -39.77 0.85
C SER A 359 -2.39 -40.65 0.89
N LEU A 360 -2.82 -41.08 2.07
CA LEU A 360 -4.09 -41.77 2.20
C LEU A 360 -5.24 -40.80 1.87
N LYS A 361 -6.32 -41.33 1.30
CA LYS A 361 -7.48 -40.54 0.86
C LYS A 361 -8.34 -40.14 2.06
N GLY A 362 -8.98 -38.97 1.98
CA GLY A 362 -9.96 -38.52 2.96
C GLY A 362 -9.42 -37.53 3.99
N THR A 363 -10.24 -37.27 4.99
CA THR A 363 -10.03 -36.27 6.05
C THR A 363 -9.92 -36.87 7.46
N GLY A 364 -9.89 -38.21 7.55
CA GLY A 364 -9.80 -38.94 8.81
C GLY A 364 -8.38 -39.10 9.33
N GLU A 365 -8.23 -39.90 10.38
CA GLU A 365 -6.97 -40.12 11.11
C GLU A 365 -6.30 -41.44 10.69
N GLU A 366 -6.74 -42.05 9.59
CA GLU A 366 -6.22 -43.34 9.12
C GLU A 366 -4.72 -43.25 8.79
N THR A 367 -4.01 -44.35 9.09
CA THR A 367 -2.58 -44.48 8.84
C THR A 367 -2.24 -45.79 8.17
N GLN A 368 -1.15 -45.81 7.40
CA GLN A 368 -0.60 -47.03 6.82
C GLN A 368 0.93 -46.98 6.86
N GLU A 369 1.56 -48.07 7.31
CA GLU A 369 3.01 -48.23 7.21
C GLU A 369 3.41 -48.54 5.75
N VAL A 370 4.38 -47.80 5.22
CA VAL A 370 4.95 -47.99 3.89
C VAL A 370 6.46 -48.17 4.02
N THR A 371 7.00 -49.20 3.34
CA THR A 371 8.45 -49.39 3.22
C THR A 371 8.98 -48.57 2.04
N LEU A 372 9.96 -47.72 2.30
CA LEU A 372 10.63 -46.86 1.31
C LEU A 372 11.70 -47.64 0.53
N SER A 373 12.22 -47.03 -0.55
CA SER A 373 13.24 -47.66 -1.41
C SER A 373 14.53 -48.01 -0.69
N ASP A 374 14.87 -47.33 0.40
CA ASP A 374 16.05 -47.61 1.24
C ASP A 374 15.78 -48.67 2.33
N GLY A 375 14.57 -49.24 2.37
CA GLY A 375 14.13 -50.21 3.37
C GLY A 375 13.64 -49.59 4.68
N SER A 376 13.71 -48.26 4.84
CA SER A 376 13.12 -47.59 5.99
C SER A 376 11.59 -47.65 5.94
N LYS A 377 10.94 -47.50 7.10
CA LYS A 377 9.48 -47.55 7.24
C LYS A 377 8.95 -46.17 7.59
N GLU A 378 7.89 -45.76 6.92
CA GLU A 378 7.19 -44.49 7.13
C GLU A 378 5.71 -44.75 7.47
N ILE A 379 5.18 -44.06 8.48
CA ILE A 379 3.74 -44.03 8.74
C ILE A 379 3.11 -42.93 7.88
N VAL A 380 2.31 -43.35 6.91
CA VAL A 380 1.61 -42.46 5.98
C VAL A 380 0.23 -42.14 6.54
N HIS A 381 -0.10 -40.86 6.63
CA HIS A 381 -1.41 -40.38 7.07
C HIS A 381 -2.31 -39.99 5.90
N THR A 382 -3.57 -39.65 6.20
CA THR A 382 -4.49 -39.06 5.21
C THR A 382 -4.07 -37.66 4.77
N PHE A 383 -4.50 -37.27 3.58
CA PHE A 383 -4.40 -35.89 3.10
C PHE A 383 -4.90 -34.88 4.14
N GLY A 384 -6.07 -35.14 4.74
CA GLY A 384 -6.64 -34.22 5.71
C GLY A 384 -5.88 -34.16 7.02
N TRP A 385 -5.21 -35.23 7.43
CA TRP A 385 -4.31 -35.21 8.58
C TRP A 385 -3.17 -34.20 8.37
N TYR A 386 -2.44 -34.30 7.25
CA TYR A 386 -1.31 -33.40 6.97
C TYR A 386 -1.76 -31.95 6.81
N MET A 387 -2.86 -31.70 6.08
CA MET A 387 -3.43 -30.35 5.94
C MET A 387 -3.85 -29.78 7.30
N THR A 388 -4.48 -30.57 8.15
CA THR A 388 -4.88 -30.16 9.51
C THR A 388 -3.66 -29.82 10.36
N LYS A 389 -2.59 -30.62 10.29
CA LYS A 389 -1.30 -30.35 10.94
C LYS A 389 -0.76 -28.98 10.52
N PHE A 390 -0.63 -28.72 9.22
CA PHE A 390 -0.11 -27.44 8.71
C PHE A 390 -0.94 -26.24 9.18
N ILE A 391 -2.27 -26.36 9.14
CA ILE A 391 -3.19 -25.30 9.57
C ILE A 391 -3.08 -25.01 11.07
N ARG A 392 -3.11 -26.05 11.90
CA ARG A 392 -3.07 -25.89 13.36
C ARG A 392 -1.73 -25.34 13.83
N GLU A 393 -0.63 -25.91 13.33
CA GLU A 393 0.71 -25.44 13.69
C GLU A 393 0.98 -24.01 13.17
N ALA A 394 0.42 -23.61 12.02
CA ALA A 394 0.45 -22.21 11.58
C ALA A 394 -0.33 -21.28 12.54
N LYS A 395 -1.53 -21.69 12.98
CA LYS A 395 -2.34 -20.92 13.95
C LYS A 395 -1.64 -20.80 15.30
N GLU A 396 -0.93 -21.84 15.74
CA GLU A 396 -0.12 -21.81 16.97
C GLU A 396 1.02 -20.78 16.89
N LYS A 397 1.57 -20.53 15.70
CA LYS A 397 2.53 -19.43 15.45
C LYS A 397 1.86 -18.05 15.34
N GLY A 398 0.52 -17.98 15.42
CA GLY A 398 -0.26 -16.76 15.22
C GLY A 398 -0.40 -16.35 13.75
N ALA A 399 -0.04 -17.23 12.81
CA ALA A 399 -0.26 -16.99 11.39
C ALA A 399 -1.72 -17.25 11.00
N ILE A 400 -2.13 -16.71 9.84
CA ILE A 400 -3.50 -16.77 9.32
C ILE A 400 -3.51 -17.67 8.07
N PRO A 401 -4.00 -18.92 8.18
CA PRO A 401 -4.07 -19.82 7.04
C PRO A 401 -5.19 -19.46 6.06
N ILE A 402 -4.89 -19.59 4.77
CA ILE A 402 -5.83 -19.52 3.66
C ILE A 402 -5.62 -20.80 2.84
N VAL A 403 -6.61 -21.68 2.84
CA VAL A 403 -6.58 -22.94 2.09
C VAL A 403 -7.11 -22.71 0.68
N LEU A 404 -6.45 -23.27 -0.31
CA LEU A 404 -6.88 -23.23 -1.70
C LEU A 404 -7.03 -24.65 -2.24
N SER A 405 -8.10 -24.92 -3.00
CA SER A 405 -8.12 -26.12 -3.84
C SER A 405 -7.02 -26.06 -4.91
N GLN A 406 -6.50 -27.21 -5.32
CA GLN A 406 -5.51 -27.28 -6.40
C GLN A 406 -6.06 -26.69 -7.72
N THR A 407 -5.19 -26.09 -8.52
CA THR A 407 -5.57 -25.59 -9.86
C THR A 407 -6.14 -26.71 -10.74
N PRO A 408 -7.04 -26.42 -11.68
CA PRO A 408 -7.54 -27.44 -12.60
C PRO A 408 -6.46 -27.83 -13.62
N ARG A 409 -6.57 -29.06 -14.13
CA ARG A 409 -5.78 -29.52 -15.27
C ARG A 409 -6.42 -29.09 -16.59
N ASN A 410 -5.64 -29.05 -17.66
CA ASN A 410 -6.14 -28.89 -19.02
C ASN A 410 -6.75 -30.20 -19.55
N GLU A 411 -7.78 -30.69 -18.85
CA GLU A 411 -8.54 -31.89 -19.17
C GLU A 411 -10.01 -31.50 -19.33
N TRP A 412 -10.62 -31.89 -20.46
CA TRP A 412 -11.94 -31.42 -20.86
C TRP A 412 -12.94 -32.56 -21.07
N PRO A 413 -13.29 -33.35 -20.04
CA PRO A 413 -14.35 -34.34 -20.18
C PRO A 413 -15.67 -33.65 -20.53
N ASN A 414 -16.33 -34.10 -21.60
CA ASN A 414 -17.61 -33.55 -22.07
C ASN A 414 -17.57 -32.03 -22.32
N GLU A 415 -16.48 -31.53 -22.92
CA GLU A 415 -16.27 -30.10 -23.28
C GLU A 415 -16.28 -29.13 -22.09
N LYS A 416 -16.06 -29.63 -20.87
CA LYS A 416 -15.89 -28.83 -19.65
C LYS A 416 -14.61 -29.21 -18.94
N ILE A 417 -13.97 -28.24 -18.30
CA ILE A 417 -12.77 -28.50 -17.48
C ILE A 417 -13.09 -29.50 -16.37
N GLU A 418 -12.24 -30.49 -16.12
CA GLU A 418 -12.40 -31.40 -14.99
C GLU A 418 -12.39 -30.63 -13.66
N ARG A 419 -13.44 -30.81 -12.84
CA ARG A 419 -13.46 -30.36 -11.44
C ARG A 419 -13.04 -31.52 -10.54
N ARG A 420 -12.17 -31.25 -9.57
CA ARG A 420 -11.79 -32.22 -8.52
C ARG A 420 -12.49 -31.92 -7.19
N ASN A 421 -13.79 -31.63 -7.31
CA ASN A 421 -14.67 -31.17 -6.23
C ASN A 421 -15.32 -32.31 -5.42
N ASP A 422 -14.97 -33.56 -5.71
CA ASP A 422 -15.38 -34.76 -4.99
C ASP A 422 -14.24 -35.38 -4.15
N THR A 423 -13.01 -34.90 -4.34
CA THR A 423 -11.79 -35.42 -3.71
C THR A 423 -10.99 -34.30 -3.03
N TYR A 424 -9.77 -33.99 -3.49
CA TYR A 424 -8.84 -33.09 -2.79
C TYR A 424 -9.37 -31.67 -2.64
N GLY A 425 -10.14 -31.15 -3.61
CA GLY A 425 -10.84 -29.87 -3.47
C GLY A 425 -11.90 -29.90 -2.36
N LYS A 426 -12.71 -30.97 -2.35
CA LYS A 426 -13.70 -31.21 -1.29
C LYS A 426 -13.05 -31.32 0.09
N TRP A 427 -12.04 -32.17 0.23
CA TRP A 427 -11.35 -32.39 1.50
C TRP A 427 -10.69 -31.10 1.98
N SER A 428 -10.04 -30.35 1.09
CA SER A 428 -9.46 -29.04 1.43
C SER A 428 -10.51 -28.08 1.99
N LYS A 429 -11.70 -28.04 1.40
CA LYS A 429 -12.82 -27.25 1.90
C LYS A 429 -13.30 -27.75 3.28
N GLU A 430 -13.55 -29.04 3.42
CA GLU A 430 -14.03 -29.65 4.66
C GLU A 430 -13.07 -29.37 5.83
N ILE A 431 -11.77 -29.46 5.58
CA ILE A 431 -10.73 -29.15 6.57
C ILE A 431 -10.74 -27.66 6.90
N ALA A 432 -10.83 -26.78 5.89
CA ALA A 432 -10.88 -25.34 6.12
C ALA A 432 -12.10 -24.92 6.94
N ASP A 433 -13.28 -25.50 6.65
CA ASP A 433 -14.50 -25.28 7.42
C ASP A 433 -14.35 -25.80 8.87
N LYS A 434 -13.82 -27.02 9.05
CA LYS A 434 -13.57 -27.65 10.35
C LYS A 434 -12.62 -26.82 11.22
N GLU A 435 -11.52 -26.35 10.64
CA GLU A 435 -10.50 -25.57 11.33
C GLU A 435 -10.82 -24.07 11.41
N LYS A 436 -11.94 -23.65 10.82
CA LYS A 436 -12.44 -22.26 10.76
C LYS A 436 -11.42 -21.30 10.16
N VAL A 437 -10.83 -21.68 9.04
CA VAL A 437 -9.89 -20.86 8.26
C VAL A 437 -10.48 -20.47 6.92
N PHE A 438 -9.84 -19.53 6.22
CA PHE A 438 -10.33 -19.10 4.91
C PHE A 438 -10.14 -20.20 3.87
N TYR A 439 -11.09 -20.31 2.94
CA TYR A 439 -11.03 -21.22 1.81
C TYR A 439 -11.27 -20.46 0.50
N ILE A 440 -10.47 -20.75 -0.52
CA ILE A 440 -10.65 -20.30 -1.90
C ILE A 440 -10.80 -21.54 -2.78
N ASP A 441 -11.93 -21.66 -3.48
CA ASP A 441 -12.11 -22.72 -4.46
C ASP A 441 -11.41 -22.36 -5.80
N LEU A 442 -10.09 -22.36 -5.78
CA LEU A 442 -9.28 -21.97 -6.93
C LEU A 442 -9.51 -22.91 -8.13
N ASN A 443 -9.76 -24.19 -7.88
CA ASN A 443 -10.11 -25.18 -8.90
C ASN A 443 -11.30 -24.70 -9.75
N GLU A 444 -12.42 -24.38 -9.09
CA GLU A 444 -13.64 -23.96 -9.76
C GLU A 444 -13.48 -22.59 -10.43
N ILE A 445 -12.92 -21.60 -9.71
CA ILE A 445 -12.81 -20.23 -10.24
C ILE A 445 -11.91 -20.19 -11.48
N VAL A 446 -10.79 -20.92 -11.47
CA VAL A 446 -9.90 -21.02 -12.64
C VAL A 446 -10.57 -21.82 -13.75
N ALA A 447 -11.27 -22.92 -13.44
CA ALA A 447 -11.96 -23.72 -14.44
C ALA A 447 -13.00 -22.90 -15.23
N LEU A 448 -13.80 -22.08 -14.54
CA LEU A 448 -14.75 -21.16 -15.19
C LEU A 448 -14.05 -20.15 -16.11
N LYS A 449 -12.87 -19.63 -15.70
CA LYS A 449 -12.08 -18.72 -16.54
C LYS A 449 -11.52 -19.44 -17.77
N TYR A 450 -11.03 -20.67 -17.62
CA TYR A 450 -10.55 -21.48 -18.74
C TYR A 450 -11.68 -21.80 -19.73
N GLU A 451 -12.86 -22.18 -19.24
CA GLU A 451 -14.05 -22.41 -20.07
C GLU A 451 -14.44 -21.17 -20.87
N ALA A 452 -14.44 -19.99 -20.25
CA ALA A 452 -14.71 -18.74 -20.93
C ALA A 452 -13.68 -18.38 -22.02
N LEU A 453 -12.42 -18.83 -21.86
CA LEU A 453 -11.36 -18.62 -22.85
C LEU A 453 -11.37 -19.65 -23.99
N GLY A 454 -11.93 -20.83 -23.73
CA GLY A 454 -12.00 -21.94 -24.68
C GLY A 454 -10.71 -22.77 -24.76
N LYS A 455 -10.89 -24.02 -25.22
CA LYS A 455 -9.87 -25.09 -25.24
C LYS A 455 -8.58 -24.70 -25.96
N GLU A 456 -8.69 -24.04 -27.12
CA GLU A 456 -7.52 -23.64 -27.93
C GLU A 456 -6.63 -22.62 -27.20
N LYS A 457 -7.23 -21.59 -26.60
CA LYS A 457 -6.48 -20.59 -25.84
C LYS A 457 -5.87 -21.18 -24.58
N VAL A 458 -6.61 -22.04 -23.88
CA VAL A 458 -6.12 -22.71 -22.67
C VAL A 458 -5.00 -23.69 -22.98
N LYS A 459 -5.03 -24.40 -24.12
CA LYS A 459 -3.94 -25.28 -24.53
C LYS A 459 -2.59 -24.57 -24.58
N ALA A 460 -2.55 -23.31 -25.04
CA ALA A 460 -1.33 -22.51 -25.06
C ALA A 460 -0.80 -22.16 -23.65
N PHE A 461 -1.63 -22.21 -22.61
CA PHE A 461 -1.19 -22.03 -21.22
C PHE A 461 -0.45 -23.25 -20.68
N PHE A 462 -0.53 -24.41 -21.33
CA PHE A 462 0.02 -25.69 -20.86
C PHE A 462 1.03 -26.24 -21.88
N PRO A 463 2.21 -25.60 -22.04
CA PRO A 463 3.17 -25.92 -23.10
C PRO A 463 3.89 -27.26 -22.91
N LYS A 464 3.86 -27.84 -21.70
CA LYS A 464 4.58 -29.06 -21.34
C LYS A 464 3.66 -30.29 -21.23
N ASP A 465 2.62 -30.17 -20.40
CA ASP A 465 1.67 -31.23 -20.09
C ASP A 465 0.35 -30.63 -19.58
N HIS A 466 -0.63 -31.47 -19.26
CA HIS A 466 -1.96 -31.01 -18.83
C HIS A 466 -2.03 -30.44 -17.40
N THR A 467 -0.93 -30.46 -16.63
CA THR A 467 -0.91 -30.00 -15.22
C THR A 467 -0.11 -28.71 -15.05
N HIS A 468 1.01 -28.56 -15.75
CA HIS A 468 1.93 -27.45 -15.55
C HIS A 468 1.67 -26.33 -16.55
N THR A 469 1.37 -25.15 -16.03
CA THR A 469 1.22 -23.94 -16.85
C THR A 469 2.57 -23.36 -17.26
N GLY A 470 2.65 -22.68 -18.40
CA GLY A 470 3.69 -21.68 -18.68
C GLY A 470 3.38 -20.34 -17.99
N LEU A 471 4.20 -19.31 -18.25
CA LEU A 471 4.08 -18.01 -17.57
C LEU A 471 2.70 -17.35 -17.70
N GLU A 472 2.06 -17.41 -18.87
CA GLU A 472 0.75 -16.77 -19.08
C GLU A 472 -0.37 -17.47 -18.32
N GLY A 473 -0.36 -18.80 -18.25
CA GLY A 473 -1.29 -19.56 -17.39
C GLY A 473 -1.04 -19.28 -15.90
N ALA A 474 0.22 -19.21 -15.50
CA ALA A 474 0.62 -18.88 -14.13
C ALA A 474 0.15 -17.47 -13.72
N LYS A 475 0.27 -16.48 -14.61
CA LYS A 475 -0.25 -15.11 -14.42
C LYS A 475 -1.76 -15.09 -14.24
N LEU A 476 -2.52 -15.82 -15.06
CA LEU A 476 -3.97 -15.91 -14.92
C LEU A 476 -4.37 -16.52 -13.58
N ASN A 477 -3.73 -17.62 -13.19
CA ASN A 477 -4.00 -18.28 -11.91
C ASN A 477 -3.64 -17.37 -10.74
N ALA A 478 -2.48 -16.71 -10.78
CA ALA A 478 -2.03 -15.76 -9.77
C ALA A 478 -2.95 -14.55 -9.62
N LEU A 479 -3.38 -13.94 -10.72
CA LEU A 479 -4.36 -12.87 -10.72
C LEU A 479 -5.69 -13.35 -10.10
N THR A 480 -6.11 -14.58 -10.42
CA THR A 480 -7.33 -15.17 -9.87
C THR A 480 -7.23 -15.37 -8.36
N VAL A 481 -6.07 -15.80 -7.84
CA VAL A 481 -5.81 -15.88 -6.40
C VAL A 481 -5.90 -14.49 -5.76
N ALA A 482 -5.23 -13.48 -6.32
CA ALA A 482 -5.25 -12.11 -5.79
C ALA A 482 -6.67 -11.52 -5.75
N GLU A 483 -7.43 -11.67 -6.84
CA GLU A 483 -8.83 -11.25 -6.92
C GLU A 483 -9.72 -11.98 -5.90
N SER A 484 -9.43 -13.25 -5.62
CA SER A 484 -10.19 -14.05 -4.65
C SER A 484 -9.89 -13.63 -3.21
N ILE A 485 -8.64 -13.33 -2.89
CA ILE A 485 -8.23 -12.80 -1.58
C ILE A 485 -8.95 -11.50 -1.27
N ASN A 486 -9.05 -10.58 -2.25
CA ASN A 486 -9.76 -9.31 -2.07
C ASN A 486 -11.26 -9.48 -1.78
N LYS A 487 -11.84 -10.64 -2.11
CA LYS A 487 -13.25 -10.96 -1.82
C LYS A 487 -13.43 -11.63 -0.46
N LEU A 488 -12.35 -12.06 0.20
CA LEU A 488 -12.43 -12.66 1.53
C LEU A 488 -12.76 -11.58 2.58
N LYS A 489 -13.97 -11.65 3.13
CA LYS A 489 -14.39 -10.74 4.21
C LYS A 489 -13.55 -11.01 5.45
N ASN A 490 -13.10 -9.94 6.11
CA ASN A 490 -12.34 -9.98 7.37
C ASN A 490 -11.01 -10.76 7.30
N CYS A 491 -10.47 -11.00 6.11
CA CYS A 491 -9.17 -11.67 5.97
C CYS A 491 -8.00 -10.80 6.42
N GLY A 492 -8.11 -9.47 6.31
CA GLY A 492 -7.02 -8.56 6.65
C GLY A 492 -5.84 -8.57 5.67
N LEU A 493 -5.82 -9.49 4.69
CA LEU A 493 -4.95 -9.46 3.52
C LEU A 493 -5.70 -8.82 2.35
N SER A 494 -5.04 -7.88 1.65
CA SER A 494 -5.55 -7.28 0.41
C SER A 494 -4.42 -7.26 -0.62
N CYS A 495 -4.69 -7.87 -1.76
CA CYS A 495 -3.83 -7.91 -2.93
C CYS A 495 -4.34 -6.89 -3.95
N GLU A 496 -4.08 -5.61 -3.72
CA GLU A 496 -4.43 -4.54 -4.65
C GLU A 496 -3.18 -3.96 -5.31
N MET A 497 -3.24 -3.82 -6.63
CA MET A 497 -2.33 -3.01 -7.43
C MET A 497 -3.04 -1.82 -8.02
#